data_AF-A0A101DC68-F1
#
_entry.id   AF-A0A101DC68-F1
#
_cell.length_a   1.000
_cell.length_b   1.000
_cell.length_c   1.000
_cell.angle_alpha   90.00
_cell.angle_beta   90.00
_cell.angle_gamma   90.00
#
_symmetry.space_group_name_H-M   'P 1'
#
loop_
_entity.id
_entity.type
_entity.pdbx_description
1 polymer ?
#
loop_
_entity_poly.entity_id
_entity_poly.type
_entity_poly.pdbx_seq_one_letter_code
_entity_poly.pdbx_strand_id
1 'polypeptide(L)'
;MTLKIEYWVDEFGEKLEKIEVDLKPFGYKMAPMTQIKTLIAEDDVIVEKGEPTIVRIKEITLPENTFVGPLNIMHHALGCILDVVECGIPTRVEDEKCISRVLFLPVESGKIEKGDIIGAIKIFYVKTGFIGRVIDIGEPKVEISREKVTGNLVWKDNGNVYRKAVEVKDIIYGRTHVALWEPVVADEDVQLRAGDIVKVKVKDIDIPANTVVVPIGFAMNAYGSLVDVAKIGRPSRMEEDRRITNAIFLPVEDGEIREGDLLGVISVYYVGLKDYRHLLRGERKRFTMVYRDGGVVRRKSMEMDPFGFKRKPVARWDILVADEEMKVKAGKACRVSVKKLKIPRNSLIYPMYIMRNPYGVFVDTVLERLARVEEEKIVSEVVFLPLIDGKIGEGDLIGIVNVYDVEVSTLESLRSWLDELIEAQRLYPYE
;
A
#
# COMPACT_ATOMS: atom_id res chain seq x y z
N MET A 1 23.16 -10.57 -6.85
CA MET A 1 23.28 -9.49 -7.85
C MET A 1 23.74 -8.26 -7.09
N THR A 2 24.79 -7.60 -7.56
CA THR A 2 25.25 -6.35 -6.95
C THR A 2 24.42 -5.21 -7.53
N LEU A 3 23.78 -4.44 -6.66
CA LEU A 3 23.01 -3.25 -7.02
C LEU A 3 23.71 -2.00 -6.51
N LYS A 4 23.55 -0.90 -7.25
CA LYS A 4 23.84 0.43 -6.75
C LYS A 4 22.55 1.03 -6.22
N ILE A 5 22.57 1.43 -4.96
CA ILE A 5 21.47 2.16 -4.32
C ILE A 5 21.95 3.58 -4.11
N GLU A 6 21.24 4.54 -4.69
CA GLU A 6 21.43 5.95 -4.39
C GLU A 6 20.52 6.33 -3.20
N TYR A 7 21.02 7.16 -2.29
CA TYR A 7 20.27 7.55 -1.09
C TYR A 7 20.67 8.94 -0.58
N TRP A 8 19.81 9.52 0.24
CA TRP A 8 20.01 10.80 0.92
C TRP A 8 20.87 10.61 2.18
N VAL A 9 22.01 11.30 2.27
CA VAL A 9 22.92 11.17 3.44
C VAL A 9 22.34 11.86 4.67
N ASP A 10 21.80 13.07 4.48
CA ASP A 10 21.44 14.00 5.54
C ASP A 10 19.95 14.41 5.44
N GLU A 11 19.65 15.68 5.16
CA GLU A 11 18.29 16.10 4.86
C GLU A 11 17.88 15.71 3.44
N PHE A 12 16.58 15.50 3.28
CA PHE A 12 16.00 15.26 1.96
C PHE A 12 16.29 16.44 1.03
N GLY A 13 16.78 16.17 -0.18
CA GLY A 13 17.09 17.23 -1.15
C GLY A 13 18.55 17.67 -1.18
N GLU A 14 19.37 17.37 -0.17
CA GLU A 14 20.68 18.00 -0.03
C GLU A 14 21.82 17.24 -0.70
N LYS A 15 22.10 16.01 -0.26
CA LYS A 15 23.27 15.24 -0.70
C LYS A 15 22.92 13.79 -0.98
N LEU A 16 23.29 13.33 -2.18
CA LEU A 16 23.17 11.94 -2.60
C LEU A 16 24.50 11.21 -2.50
N GLU A 17 24.46 10.00 -1.97
CA GLU A 17 25.56 9.04 -2.04
C GLU A 17 25.10 7.72 -2.66
N LYS A 18 26.08 6.88 -3.02
CA LYS A 18 25.84 5.55 -3.57
C LYS A 18 26.42 4.50 -2.66
N ILE A 19 25.67 3.43 -2.45
CA ILE A 19 26.14 2.22 -1.79
C ILE A 19 25.95 1.03 -2.72
N GLU A 20 26.96 0.16 -2.80
CA GLU A 20 26.83 -1.13 -3.47
C GLU A 20 26.32 -2.18 -2.50
N VAL A 21 25.23 -2.85 -2.87
CA VAL A 21 24.59 -3.86 -2.04
C VAL A 21 24.47 -5.17 -2.82
N ASP A 22 25.05 -6.23 -2.27
CA ASP A 22 24.84 -7.57 -2.78
C ASP A 22 23.50 -8.13 -2.31
N LEU A 23 22.54 -8.14 -3.24
CA LEU A 23 21.25 -8.78 -3.01
C LEU A 23 21.32 -10.27 -3.32
N LYS A 24 20.86 -11.07 -2.37
CA LYS A 24 20.57 -12.50 -2.55
C LYS A 24 19.04 -12.66 -2.56
N PRO A 25 18.48 -13.50 -3.44
CA PRO A 25 17.06 -13.83 -3.39
C PRO A 25 16.71 -14.34 -1.98
N PHE A 26 15.81 -13.62 -1.31
CA PHE A 26 15.49 -13.89 0.08
C PHE A 26 13.98 -14.08 0.24
N GLY A 27 13.63 -15.28 0.70
CA GLY A 27 12.31 -15.57 1.21
C GLY A 27 12.23 -15.25 2.70
N TYR A 28 11.02 -14.98 3.17
CA TYR A 28 10.74 -14.74 4.57
C TYR A 28 9.45 -15.45 5.00
N LYS A 29 9.35 -15.76 6.29
CA LYS A 29 8.10 -16.19 6.94
C LYS A 29 7.59 -15.03 7.78
N MET A 30 6.32 -14.68 7.62
CA MET A 30 5.68 -13.63 8.42
C MET A 30 5.19 -14.19 9.76
N ALA A 31 5.29 -13.39 10.80
CA ALA A 31 4.58 -13.65 12.05
C ALA A 31 3.04 -13.55 11.85
N PRO A 32 2.25 -14.23 12.70
CA PRO A 32 0.80 -14.15 12.66
C PRO A 32 0.25 -12.84 13.23
N MET A 33 1.10 -12.00 13.83
CA MET A 33 0.73 -10.71 14.40
C MET A 33 1.27 -9.52 13.59
N THR A 34 0.62 -8.38 13.73
CA THR A 34 0.99 -7.11 13.11
C THR A 34 0.71 -5.98 14.10
N GLN A 35 1.62 -5.01 14.18
CA GLN A 35 1.45 -3.82 15.00
C GLN A 35 1.02 -2.63 14.13
N ILE A 36 0.15 -1.78 14.64
CA ILE A 36 -0.19 -0.49 14.03
C ILE A 36 0.50 0.60 14.84
N LYS A 37 1.25 1.47 14.16
CA LYS A 37 1.76 2.73 14.72
C LYS A 37 1.15 3.93 13.99
N THR A 38 0.81 4.95 14.76
CA THR A 38 0.23 6.20 14.25
C THR A 38 1.35 7.15 13.84
N LEU A 39 1.20 7.83 12.71
CA LEU A 39 2.14 8.83 12.19
C LEU A 39 1.64 10.23 12.58
N ILE A 40 2.42 10.97 13.35
CA ILE A 40 2.06 12.30 13.86
C ILE A 40 3.03 13.33 13.32
N ALA A 41 2.53 14.38 12.67
CA ALA A 41 3.36 15.47 12.13
C ALA A 41 4.12 16.21 13.25
N GLU A 42 5.40 16.52 13.04
CA GLU A 42 6.19 17.34 13.97
C GLU A 42 6.19 18.83 13.65
N ASP A 43 5.75 19.17 12.45
CA ASP A 43 5.82 20.52 11.91
C ASP A 43 4.55 20.91 11.18
N ASP A 44 4.36 22.22 11.09
CA ASP A 44 3.39 22.83 10.21
C ASP A 44 3.93 22.78 8.77
N VAL A 45 3.18 22.18 7.85
CA VAL A 45 3.57 22.04 6.44
C VAL A 45 2.42 22.51 5.55
N ILE A 46 2.73 23.44 4.64
CA ILE A 46 1.81 23.79 3.55
C ILE A 46 1.99 22.75 2.45
N VAL A 47 0.88 22.17 2.02
CA VAL A 47 0.85 21.15 0.97
C VAL A 47 0.00 21.64 -0.20
N GLU A 48 0.45 21.34 -1.41
CA GLU A 48 -0.26 21.64 -2.64
C GLU A 48 -0.79 20.36 -3.29
N LYS A 49 -2.02 20.42 -3.79
CA LYS A 49 -2.66 19.27 -4.44
C LYS A 49 -1.79 18.72 -5.56
N GLY A 50 -1.52 17.41 -5.52
CA GLY A 50 -0.73 16.70 -6.52
C GLY A 50 0.78 16.83 -6.35
N GLU A 51 1.26 17.67 -5.44
CA GLU A 51 2.69 17.82 -5.17
C GLU A 51 3.12 16.91 -4.01
N PRO A 52 3.78 15.77 -4.29
CA PRO A 52 4.25 14.86 -3.24
C PRO A 52 5.20 15.60 -2.30
N THR A 53 4.91 15.55 -1.00
CA THR A 53 5.58 16.36 0.02
C THR A 53 6.16 15.47 1.11
N ILE A 54 7.41 15.71 1.48
CA ILE A 54 8.03 15.08 2.66
C ILE A 54 7.53 15.81 3.92
N VAL A 55 6.92 15.05 4.82
CA VAL A 55 6.43 15.55 6.12
C VAL A 55 7.24 14.87 7.22
N ARG A 56 7.83 15.67 8.12
CA ARG A 56 8.48 15.15 9.33
C ARG A 56 7.44 14.64 10.31
N ILE A 57 7.72 13.49 10.92
CA ILE A 57 6.87 12.84 11.90
C ILE A 57 7.64 12.53 13.16
N LYS A 58 6.90 12.35 14.26
CA LYS A 58 7.46 11.83 15.50
C LYS A 58 8.17 10.52 15.18
N GLU A 59 9.43 10.45 15.59
CA GLU A 59 10.29 9.33 15.26
C GLU A 59 9.68 7.99 15.72
N ILE A 60 9.77 7.00 14.84
CA ILE A 60 9.37 5.62 15.11
C ILE A 60 10.59 4.73 14.93
N THR A 61 10.97 4.03 16.00
CA THR A 61 11.92 2.93 15.92
C THR A 61 11.18 1.64 15.55
N LEU A 62 11.67 0.97 14.51
CA LEU A 62 11.23 -0.36 14.11
C LEU A 62 12.30 -1.37 14.54
N PRO A 63 11.91 -2.48 15.16
CA PRO A 63 12.87 -3.51 15.54
C PRO A 63 13.41 -4.24 14.30
N GLU A 64 14.49 -4.97 14.50
CA GLU A 64 15.05 -5.89 13.52
C GLU A 64 14.00 -6.82 12.92
N ASN A 65 14.23 -7.28 11.69
CA ASN A 65 13.37 -8.22 10.98
C ASN A 65 11.92 -7.71 10.82
N THR A 66 11.80 -6.43 10.46
CA THR A 66 10.51 -5.81 10.15
C THR A 66 10.51 -5.10 8.81
N PHE A 67 9.33 -5.03 8.22
CA PHE A 67 9.00 -4.11 7.13
C PHE A 67 7.62 -3.51 7.38
N VAL A 68 7.27 -2.47 6.63
CA VAL A 68 6.03 -1.72 6.86
C VAL A 68 5.15 -1.63 5.62
N GLY A 69 3.87 -1.28 5.85
CA GLY A 69 2.94 -0.87 4.81
C GLY A 69 1.88 0.07 5.37
N PRO A 70 1.36 1.03 4.59
CA PRO A 70 0.37 1.98 5.05
C PRO A 70 -0.91 1.26 5.47
N LEU A 71 -1.57 1.77 6.50
CA LEU A 71 -2.95 1.40 6.77
C LEU A 71 -3.83 2.22 5.82
N ASN A 72 -4.37 1.57 4.79
CA ASN A 72 -5.17 2.23 3.75
C ASN A 72 -6.60 2.52 4.23
N ILE A 73 -7.30 3.33 3.44
CA ILE A 73 -8.39 4.26 3.81
C ILE A 73 -7.78 5.57 4.30
N MET A 74 -7.78 6.59 3.43
CA MET A 74 -7.20 7.92 3.66
C MET A 74 -7.52 8.45 5.07
N HIS A 75 -6.48 8.63 5.88
CA HIS A 75 -6.60 8.99 7.30
C HIS A 75 -6.62 10.50 7.57
N HIS A 76 -6.12 11.30 6.63
CA HIS A 76 -5.97 12.74 6.77
C HIS A 76 -6.85 13.49 5.77
N ALA A 77 -7.40 14.63 6.17
CA ALA A 77 -8.30 15.45 5.35
C ALA A 77 -7.73 15.85 3.98
N LEU A 78 -6.40 16.01 3.92
CA LEU A 78 -5.71 16.59 2.76
C LEU A 78 -5.04 15.55 1.85
N GLY A 79 -4.99 14.26 2.20
CA GLY A 79 -4.20 13.30 1.42
C GLY A 79 -3.84 12.00 2.13
N CYS A 80 -3.01 11.21 1.45
CA CYS A 80 -2.62 9.85 1.86
C CYS A 80 -1.10 9.69 1.95
N ILE A 81 -0.66 8.66 2.67
CA ILE A 81 0.74 8.28 2.78
C ILE A 81 1.09 7.34 1.62
N LEU A 82 2.09 7.70 0.83
CA LEU A 82 2.63 6.83 -0.21
C LEU A 82 3.76 5.95 0.31
N ASP A 83 4.60 6.49 1.18
CA ASP A 83 5.80 5.80 1.64
C ASP A 83 6.31 6.37 2.97
N VAL A 84 7.20 5.64 3.62
CA VAL A 84 8.01 6.15 4.73
C VAL A 84 9.46 6.31 4.32
N VAL A 85 10.16 7.20 5.01
CA VAL A 85 11.57 7.48 4.75
C VAL A 85 12.38 7.20 6.01
N GLU A 86 13.41 6.36 5.88
CA GLU A 86 14.32 6.00 6.97
C GLU A 86 15.20 7.19 7.39
N CYS A 87 15.70 7.14 8.62
CA CYS A 87 16.69 8.07 9.13
C CYS A 87 18.05 7.73 8.52
N GLY A 88 18.63 8.65 7.74
CA GLY A 88 19.96 8.50 7.15
C GLY A 88 20.03 7.37 6.12
N ILE A 89 21.03 6.49 6.28
CA ILE A 89 21.37 5.46 5.30
C ILE A 89 20.32 4.34 5.28
N PRO A 90 19.80 3.94 4.10
CA PRO A 90 18.87 2.83 4.01
C PRO A 90 19.46 1.53 4.59
N THR A 91 18.71 0.88 5.48
CA THR A 91 19.16 -0.35 6.16
C THR A 91 18.45 -1.60 5.63
N ARG A 92 18.96 -2.78 6.01
CA ARG A 92 18.37 -4.07 5.59
C ARG A 92 17.18 -4.41 6.47
N VAL A 93 16.34 -5.34 6.03
CA VAL A 93 15.18 -5.81 6.81
C VAL A 93 15.62 -6.38 8.15
N GLU A 94 16.77 -7.04 8.19
CA GLU A 94 17.39 -7.61 9.38
C GLU A 94 17.82 -6.57 10.43
N ASP A 95 18.03 -5.32 10.04
CA ASP A 95 18.52 -4.28 10.94
C ASP A 95 17.36 -3.51 11.60
N GLU A 96 17.60 -2.92 12.77
CA GLU A 96 16.72 -1.90 13.33
C GLU A 96 16.60 -0.69 12.39
N LYS A 97 15.46 -0.02 12.42
CA LYS A 97 15.19 1.14 11.55
C LYS A 97 14.64 2.28 12.36
N CYS A 98 15.00 3.47 11.94
CA CYS A 98 14.39 4.70 12.41
C CYS A 98 13.60 5.29 11.25
N ILE A 99 12.35 5.69 11.51
CA ILE A 99 11.47 6.38 10.57
C ILE A 99 11.11 7.73 11.17
N SER A 100 11.50 8.82 10.52
CA SER A 100 11.24 10.20 10.99
C SER A 100 10.48 11.04 9.97
N ARG A 101 10.21 10.50 8.78
CA ARG A 101 9.59 11.21 7.67
C ARG A 101 8.67 10.29 6.90
N VAL A 102 7.66 10.89 6.28
CA VAL A 102 6.75 10.21 5.35
C VAL A 102 6.62 10.99 4.07
N LEU A 103 6.35 10.27 2.99
CA LEU A 103 5.93 10.84 1.74
C LEU A 103 4.41 10.95 1.72
N PHE A 104 3.93 12.18 1.81
CA PHE A 104 2.52 12.51 1.78
C PHE A 104 2.12 12.95 0.36
N LEU A 105 1.04 12.39 -0.18
CA LEU A 105 0.45 12.82 -1.45
C LEU A 105 -0.82 13.65 -1.17
N PRO A 106 -0.77 14.98 -1.36
CA PRO A 106 -1.92 15.83 -1.10
C PRO A 106 -2.96 15.66 -2.21
N VAL A 107 -4.19 15.28 -1.84
CA VAL A 107 -5.35 15.25 -2.74
C VAL A 107 -6.06 16.60 -2.77
N GLU A 108 -5.76 17.48 -1.81
CA GLU A 108 -6.21 18.85 -1.72
C GLU A 108 -5.11 19.74 -1.10
N SER A 109 -5.00 20.98 -1.57
CA SER A 109 -4.08 21.95 -0.97
C SER A 109 -4.57 22.36 0.42
N GLY A 110 -3.63 22.68 1.31
CA GLY A 110 -3.95 23.13 2.65
C GLY A 110 -2.75 23.13 3.59
N LYS A 111 -3.02 23.11 4.89
CA LYS A 111 -2.01 23.09 5.93
C LYS A 111 -2.15 21.83 6.79
N ILE A 112 -1.10 21.04 6.86
CA ILE A 112 -0.88 20.06 7.92
C ILE A 112 -0.34 20.84 9.12
N GLU A 113 -0.95 20.67 10.29
CA GLU A 113 -0.48 21.29 11.53
C GLU A 113 0.34 20.30 12.36
N LYS A 114 1.31 20.81 13.10
CA LYS A 114 2.04 20.03 14.10
C LYS A 114 1.07 19.31 15.03
N GLY A 115 1.28 18.02 15.22
CA GLY A 115 0.42 17.15 16.02
C GLY A 115 -0.74 16.52 15.25
N ASP A 116 -0.96 16.86 13.98
CA ASP A 116 -1.93 16.18 13.12
C ASP A 116 -1.54 14.71 12.90
N ILE A 117 -2.53 13.82 13.02
CA ILE A 117 -2.39 12.42 12.61
C ILE A 117 -2.49 12.37 11.09
N ILE A 118 -1.36 12.13 10.43
CA ILE A 118 -1.28 12.15 8.97
C ILE A 118 -1.44 10.75 8.35
N GLY A 119 -1.39 9.70 9.17
CA GLY A 119 -1.58 8.32 8.73
C GLY A 119 -1.28 7.30 9.82
N ALA A 120 -1.27 6.03 9.44
CA ALA A 120 -0.80 4.94 10.26
C ALA A 120 -0.08 3.89 9.40
N ILE A 121 0.85 3.16 10.00
CA ILE A 121 1.59 2.08 9.34
C ILE A 121 1.36 0.76 10.06
N LYS A 122 1.27 -0.31 9.28
CA LYS A 122 1.33 -1.69 9.73
C LYS A 122 2.79 -2.12 9.75
N ILE A 123 3.25 -2.65 10.87
CA ILE A 123 4.58 -3.21 11.05
C ILE A 123 4.44 -4.73 11.02
N PHE A 124 5.09 -5.33 10.03
CA PHE A 124 5.11 -6.76 9.82
C PHE A 124 6.41 -7.34 10.34
N TYR A 125 6.32 -8.25 11.29
CA TYR A 125 7.46 -9.02 11.76
C TYR A 125 7.70 -10.21 10.84
N VAL A 126 8.96 -10.43 10.50
CA VAL A 126 9.38 -11.50 9.62
C VAL A 126 10.55 -12.28 10.18
N LYS A 127 10.83 -13.41 9.55
CA LYS A 127 12.06 -14.16 9.76
C LYS A 127 12.67 -14.48 8.40
N THR A 128 13.92 -14.12 8.23
CA THR A 128 14.63 -14.24 6.95
C THR A 128 15.45 -15.53 6.89
N GLY A 129 15.76 -16.02 5.68
CA GLY A 129 16.63 -17.17 5.45
C GLY A 129 15.95 -18.55 5.32
N PHE A 130 16.71 -19.58 4.92
CA PHE A 130 16.20 -20.94 4.67
C PHE A 130 15.75 -21.64 5.96
N ILE A 131 16.57 -21.57 7.01
CA ILE A 131 16.27 -22.13 8.34
C ILE A 131 15.06 -21.40 8.96
N GLY A 132 14.94 -20.10 8.70
CA GLY A 132 13.81 -19.29 9.15
C GLY A 132 12.45 -19.71 8.59
N ARG A 133 12.42 -20.31 7.39
CA ARG A 133 11.20 -20.81 6.75
C ARG A 133 10.70 -22.14 7.31
N VAL A 134 11.58 -22.98 7.85
CA VAL A 134 11.28 -24.36 8.25
C VAL A 134 11.03 -24.49 9.75
N ILE A 135 11.66 -23.65 10.58
CA ILE A 135 11.53 -23.75 12.04
C ILE A 135 10.52 -22.72 12.55
N ASP A 136 9.45 -23.20 13.21
CA ASP A 136 8.66 -22.42 14.17
C ASP A 136 9.56 -22.08 15.36
N ILE A 137 10.14 -20.89 15.31
CA ILE A 137 10.89 -20.32 16.43
C ILE A 137 10.07 -19.16 16.93
N GLY A 138 10.02 -19.03 18.26
CA GLY A 138 9.10 -18.23 19.05
C GLY A 138 8.90 -16.79 18.59
N GLU A 139 7.84 -16.22 19.14
CA GLU A 139 7.38 -14.87 18.85
C GLU A 139 8.55 -13.89 18.86
N PRO A 140 8.68 -13.02 17.84
CA PRO A 140 9.68 -11.96 17.88
C PRO A 140 9.54 -11.23 19.22
N LYS A 141 10.65 -10.78 19.80
CA LYS A 141 10.63 -9.91 20.97
C LYS A 141 9.95 -8.60 20.55
N VAL A 142 8.62 -8.60 20.58
CA VAL A 142 7.83 -7.40 20.43
C VAL A 142 7.85 -6.77 21.79
N GLU A 143 8.67 -5.74 21.97
CA GLU A 143 8.35 -4.77 23.00
C GLU A 143 7.00 -4.18 22.61
N ILE A 144 5.95 -4.68 23.27
CA ILE A 144 4.61 -4.14 23.16
C ILE A 144 4.66 -2.78 23.85
N SER A 145 5.14 -1.78 23.13
CA SER A 145 4.96 -0.40 23.54
C SER A 145 3.46 -0.14 23.50
N ARG A 146 2.84 -0.07 24.69
CA ARG A 146 1.46 0.43 24.86
C ARG A 146 1.48 1.95 24.97
N GLU A 147 2.38 2.59 24.23
CA GLU A 147 2.52 4.03 24.23
C GLU A 147 1.21 4.65 23.74
N LYS A 148 0.69 5.55 24.57
CA LYS A 148 -0.43 6.40 24.23
C LYS A 148 0.16 7.63 23.60
N VAL A 149 -0.15 7.85 22.34
CA VAL A 149 0.22 9.07 21.63
C VAL A 149 -1.00 9.97 21.51
N THR A 150 -0.82 11.25 21.81
CA THR A 150 -1.86 12.27 21.54
C THR A 150 -1.57 12.90 20.19
N GLY A 151 -2.60 12.98 19.35
CA GLY A 151 -2.57 13.68 18.07
C GLY A 151 -3.94 14.19 17.69
N ASN A 152 -4.01 15.02 16.65
CA ASN A 152 -5.26 15.54 16.13
C ASN A 152 -5.77 14.62 15.02
N LEU A 153 -6.96 14.06 15.21
CA LEU A 153 -7.70 13.47 14.12
C LEU A 153 -8.16 14.61 13.20
N VAL A 154 -7.79 14.54 11.92
CA VAL A 154 -8.08 15.60 10.94
C VAL A 154 -9.01 15.07 9.86
N TRP A 155 -10.10 15.78 9.59
CA TRP A 155 -11.03 15.38 8.54
C TRP A 155 -11.66 16.57 7.84
N LYS A 156 -12.17 16.33 6.64
CA LYS A 156 -12.91 17.33 5.88
C LYS A 156 -14.37 16.99 5.85
N ASP A 157 -15.21 17.98 6.12
CA ASP A 157 -16.66 17.88 5.99
C ASP A 157 -17.22 19.23 5.52
N ASN A 158 -18.14 19.22 4.56
CA ASN A 158 -18.75 20.42 3.97
C ASN A 158 -17.73 21.54 3.61
N GLY A 159 -16.57 21.16 3.07
CA GLY A 159 -15.51 22.11 2.68
C GLY A 159 -14.60 22.57 3.82
N ASN A 160 -14.95 22.31 5.08
CA ASN A 160 -14.17 22.73 6.24
C ASN A 160 -13.26 21.60 6.74
N VAL A 161 -12.05 21.97 7.18
CA VAL A 161 -11.12 21.06 7.85
C VAL A 161 -11.37 21.14 9.35
N TYR A 162 -11.63 19.98 9.97
CA TYR A 162 -11.86 19.84 11.40
C TYR A 162 -10.69 19.10 12.04
N ARG A 163 -10.38 19.47 13.28
CA ARG A 163 -9.37 18.83 14.11
C ARG A 163 -9.95 18.47 15.45
N LYS A 164 -9.64 17.27 15.93
CA LYS A 164 -10.00 16.82 17.28
C LYS A 164 -8.85 16.08 17.90
N ALA A 165 -8.34 16.58 19.03
CA ALA A 165 -7.37 15.87 19.83
C ALA A 165 -7.95 14.51 20.28
N VAL A 166 -7.18 13.46 20.05
CA VAL A 166 -7.50 12.08 20.43
C VAL A 166 -6.27 11.42 21.03
N GLU A 167 -6.49 10.52 22.00
CA GLU A 167 -5.47 9.60 22.47
C GLU A 167 -5.58 8.32 21.65
N VAL A 168 -4.49 7.95 20.97
CA VAL A 168 -4.39 6.70 20.20
C VAL A 168 -3.37 5.81 20.89
N LYS A 169 -3.65 4.52 20.91
CA LYS A 169 -2.73 3.51 21.44
C LYS A 169 -2.23 2.68 20.27
N ASP A 170 -0.97 2.26 20.35
CA ASP A 170 -0.47 1.22 19.47
C ASP A 170 -1.32 -0.05 19.66
N ILE A 171 -1.76 -0.62 18.53
CA ILE A 171 -2.61 -1.81 18.50
C ILE A 171 -1.81 -2.96 17.90
N ILE A 172 -1.82 -4.11 18.56
CA ILE A 172 -1.37 -5.37 17.97
C ILE A 172 -2.60 -6.21 17.66
N TYR A 173 -2.63 -6.81 16.47
CA TYR A 173 -3.71 -7.68 16.05
C TYR A 173 -3.20 -8.95 15.37
N GLY A 174 -3.93 -10.04 15.55
CA GLY A 174 -3.73 -11.29 14.81
C GLY A 174 -4.31 -11.18 13.40
N ARG A 175 -3.56 -11.68 12.42
CA ARG A 175 -3.91 -11.65 10.99
C ARG A 175 -4.29 -13.04 10.47
N THR A 176 -5.37 -13.10 9.72
CA THR A 176 -5.94 -14.37 9.21
C THR A 176 -5.30 -14.89 7.92
N HIS A 177 -4.56 -14.04 7.20
CA HIS A 177 -4.08 -14.29 5.83
C HIS A 177 -5.20 -14.55 4.80
N VAL A 178 -6.47 -14.42 5.18
CA VAL A 178 -7.63 -14.55 4.31
C VAL A 178 -8.13 -13.15 3.96
N ALA A 179 -8.42 -12.92 2.68
CA ALA A 179 -8.98 -11.67 2.19
C ALA A 179 -9.99 -11.88 1.07
N LEU A 180 -10.93 -10.95 0.96
CA LEU A 180 -11.81 -10.78 -0.19
C LEU A 180 -11.20 -9.80 -1.19
N TRP A 181 -11.49 -9.99 -2.47
CA TRP A 181 -11.25 -8.96 -3.47
C TRP A 181 -12.50 -8.18 -3.77
N GLU A 182 -12.31 -6.87 -3.77
CA GLU A 182 -13.39 -5.92 -3.90
C GLU A 182 -12.99 -4.90 -4.99
N PRO A 183 -13.68 -4.91 -6.15
CA PRO A 183 -13.37 -4.01 -7.24
C PRO A 183 -13.80 -2.59 -6.89
N VAL A 184 -12.92 -1.63 -7.16
CA VAL A 184 -13.19 -0.21 -6.96
C VAL A 184 -13.68 0.38 -8.27
N VAL A 185 -14.99 0.63 -8.35
CA VAL A 185 -15.69 0.98 -9.59
C VAL A 185 -16.16 2.43 -9.53
N ALA A 186 -15.82 3.21 -10.55
CA ALA A 186 -16.23 4.61 -10.65
C ALA A 186 -17.76 4.76 -10.66
N ASP A 187 -18.25 5.80 -9.99
CA ASP A 187 -19.66 6.21 -9.93
C ASP A 187 -19.86 7.63 -10.50
N GLU A 188 -18.87 8.11 -11.27
CA GLU A 188 -18.92 9.38 -11.99
C GLU A 188 -17.95 9.38 -13.18
N ASP A 189 -18.19 10.29 -14.11
CA ASP A 189 -17.25 10.60 -15.21
C ASP A 189 -16.23 11.64 -14.75
N VAL A 190 -14.94 11.41 -15.01
CA VAL A 190 -13.85 12.32 -14.62
C VAL A 190 -12.87 12.49 -15.78
N GLN A 191 -12.59 13.73 -16.15
CA GLN A 191 -11.50 14.07 -17.08
C GLN A 191 -10.16 14.02 -16.35
N LEU A 192 -9.20 13.30 -16.93
CA LEU A 192 -7.89 13.07 -16.36
C LEU A 192 -6.84 13.93 -17.04
N ARG A 193 -5.90 14.41 -16.23
CA ARG A 193 -4.65 15.01 -16.66
C ARG A 193 -3.49 14.31 -15.99
N ALA A 194 -2.44 14.04 -16.73
CA ALA A 194 -1.25 13.37 -16.23
C ALA A 194 -0.67 14.12 -15.01
N GLY A 195 -0.46 13.41 -13.88
CA GLY A 195 0.07 13.98 -12.64
C GLY A 195 -0.98 14.68 -11.76
N ASP A 196 -2.16 15.03 -12.27
CA ASP A 196 -3.22 15.62 -11.46
C ASP A 196 -3.91 14.52 -10.65
N ILE A 197 -3.54 14.36 -9.38
CA ILE A 197 -4.22 13.44 -8.46
C ILE A 197 -5.72 13.77 -8.39
N VAL A 198 -6.56 12.74 -8.59
CA VAL A 198 -8.01 12.90 -8.60
C VAL A 198 -8.67 12.06 -7.52
N LYS A 199 -9.67 12.64 -6.87
CA LYS A 199 -10.59 11.95 -5.99
C LYS A 199 -11.83 11.63 -6.81
N VAL A 200 -12.09 10.35 -7.03
CA VAL A 200 -13.17 9.83 -7.87
C VAL A 200 -14.23 9.21 -6.97
N LYS A 201 -15.49 9.56 -7.13
CA LYS A 201 -16.61 8.86 -6.48
C LYS A 201 -16.66 7.43 -7.00
N VAL A 202 -16.88 6.50 -6.10
CA VAL A 202 -16.99 5.09 -6.42
C VAL A 202 -18.29 4.55 -5.88
N LYS A 203 -18.77 3.47 -6.47
CA LYS A 203 -19.91 2.74 -5.94
C LYS A 203 -19.58 2.35 -4.51
N ASP A 204 -20.48 2.67 -3.58
CA ASP A 204 -20.26 2.45 -2.15
C ASP A 204 -19.75 1.04 -1.87
N ILE A 205 -18.63 0.96 -1.14
CA ILE A 205 -18.08 -0.31 -0.67
C ILE A 205 -18.19 -0.32 0.85
N ASP A 206 -19.06 -1.17 1.37
CA ASP A 206 -19.15 -1.42 2.80
C ASP A 206 -17.94 -2.25 3.23
N ILE A 207 -17.13 -1.68 4.12
CA ILE A 207 -15.95 -2.28 4.72
C ILE A 207 -16.28 -2.58 6.17
N PRO A 208 -16.49 -3.84 6.54
CA PRO A 208 -16.90 -4.14 7.89
C PRO A 208 -15.84 -3.84 8.95
N ALA A 209 -16.28 -3.79 10.20
CA ALA A 209 -15.43 -3.76 11.38
C ALA A 209 -14.39 -4.90 11.38
N ASN A 210 -13.24 -4.64 12.00
CA ASN A 210 -12.14 -5.59 12.15
C ASN A 210 -11.63 -6.12 10.80
N THR A 211 -11.49 -5.22 9.83
CA THR A 211 -10.84 -5.50 8.55
C THR A 211 -9.76 -4.47 8.24
N VAL A 212 -8.78 -4.85 7.43
CA VAL A 212 -7.82 -3.90 6.85
C VAL A 212 -7.89 -3.97 5.33
N VAL A 213 -7.85 -2.80 4.71
CA VAL A 213 -7.89 -2.65 3.26
C VAL A 213 -6.47 -2.50 2.73
N VAL A 214 -6.18 -3.09 1.57
CA VAL A 214 -4.90 -2.91 0.86
C VAL A 214 -5.16 -2.92 -0.65
N PRO A 215 -4.90 -1.83 -1.39
CA PRO A 215 -4.88 -1.86 -2.86
C PRO A 215 -3.91 -2.94 -3.38
N ILE A 216 -4.30 -3.68 -4.42
CA ILE A 216 -3.39 -4.64 -5.05
C ILE A 216 -2.27 -3.90 -5.78
N GLY A 217 -1.04 -4.45 -5.78
CA GLY A 217 0.12 -3.84 -6.44
C GLY A 217 0.16 -4.04 -7.95
N PHE A 218 -0.97 -3.90 -8.64
CA PHE A 218 -1.05 -3.88 -10.11
C PHE A 218 -1.93 -2.72 -10.59
N ALA A 219 -1.43 -1.97 -11.57
CA ALA A 219 -2.18 -0.92 -12.26
C ALA A 219 -3.26 -1.56 -13.15
N MET A 220 -4.50 -1.55 -12.66
CA MET A 220 -5.65 -2.19 -13.33
C MET A 220 -6.37 -1.28 -14.33
N ASN A 221 -6.00 -0.01 -14.39
CA ASN A 221 -6.59 0.98 -15.28
C ASN A 221 -5.54 1.52 -16.25
N ALA A 222 -5.89 1.65 -17.54
CA ALA A 222 -4.95 2.10 -18.57
C ALA A 222 -4.36 3.48 -18.30
N TYR A 223 -5.08 4.36 -17.61
CA TYR A 223 -4.70 5.77 -17.43
C TYR A 223 -3.90 6.05 -16.16
N GLY A 224 -3.78 5.09 -15.23
CA GLY A 224 -3.17 5.35 -13.93
C GLY A 224 -3.41 4.27 -12.88
N SER A 225 -3.13 4.62 -11.63
CA SER A 225 -3.17 3.68 -10.50
C SER A 225 -4.10 4.14 -9.38
N LEU A 226 -4.77 3.16 -8.76
CA LEU A 226 -5.47 3.34 -7.49
C LEU A 226 -4.43 3.45 -6.37
N VAL A 227 -4.28 4.64 -5.80
CA VAL A 227 -3.32 4.92 -4.73
C VAL A 227 -3.90 4.52 -3.36
N ASP A 228 -5.12 4.96 -3.10
CA ASP A 228 -5.82 4.71 -1.84
C ASP A 228 -7.33 4.78 -2.07
N VAL A 229 -8.09 4.45 -1.04
CA VAL A 229 -9.54 4.63 -0.96
C VAL A 229 -9.87 5.62 0.14
N ALA A 230 -11.05 6.21 0.11
CA ALA A 230 -11.43 7.22 1.09
C ALA A 230 -12.90 7.12 1.48
N LYS A 231 -13.16 7.56 2.70
CA LYS A 231 -14.49 7.84 3.25
C LYS A 231 -14.60 9.36 3.42
N ILE A 232 -15.75 9.93 3.08
CA ILE A 232 -16.03 11.34 3.38
C ILE A 232 -16.37 11.52 4.87
N GLY A 233 -15.94 12.65 5.44
CA GLY A 233 -16.20 13.02 6.82
C GLY A 233 -15.20 12.40 7.79
N ARG A 234 -15.63 12.28 9.05
CA ARG A 234 -14.74 11.85 10.15
C ARG A 234 -14.20 10.43 9.93
N PRO A 235 -12.87 10.19 10.03
CA PRO A 235 -12.30 8.86 9.99
C PRO A 235 -12.89 7.99 11.10
N SER A 236 -13.14 6.74 10.74
CA SER A 236 -13.67 5.71 11.63
C SER A 236 -12.53 4.81 12.10
N ARG A 237 -12.73 4.19 13.25
CA ARG A 237 -11.75 3.21 13.75
C ARG A 237 -11.82 1.91 12.95
N MET A 238 -10.78 1.07 13.05
CA MET A 238 -10.76 -0.23 12.40
C MET A 238 -11.83 -1.18 12.97
N GLU A 239 -12.17 -1.02 14.24
CA GLU A 239 -13.19 -1.81 14.95
C GLU A 239 -14.64 -1.38 14.62
N GLU A 240 -14.81 -0.38 13.74
CA GLU A 240 -16.11 0.12 13.30
C GLU A 240 -16.36 -0.26 11.84
N ASP A 241 -17.63 -0.43 11.49
CA ASP A 241 -18.04 -0.51 10.10
C ASP A 241 -17.72 0.81 9.38
N ARG A 242 -17.23 0.69 8.17
CA ARG A 242 -16.78 1.78 7.32
C ARG A 242 -17.45 1.67 5.98
N ARG A 243 -17.55 2.80 5.29
CA ARG A 243 -18.03 2.88 3.92
C ARG A 243 -17.07 3.70 3.10
N ILE A 244 -16.49 3.07 2.09
CA ILE A 244 -15.67 3.76 1.09
C ILE A 244 -16.63 4.34 0.06
N THR A 245 -16.49 5.65 -0.19
CA THR A 245 -17.29 6.41 -1.16
C THR A 245 -16.43 7.00 -2.26
N ASN A 246 -15.10 6.99 -2.09
CA ASN A 246 -14.17 7.58 -3.04
C ASN A 246 -12.90 6.73 -3.21
N ALA A 247 -12.29 6.85 -4.38
CA ALA A 247 -10.95 6.40 -4.69
C ALA A 247 -10.01 7.60 -4.87
N ILE A 248 -8.76 7.44 -4.47
CA ILE A 248 -7.67 8.34 -4.79
C ILE A 248 -6.91 7.71 -5.96
N PHE A 249 -6.96 8.35 -7.12
CA PHE A 249 -6.43 7.83 -8.37
C PHE A 249 -5.38 8.76 -8.95
N LEU A 250 -4.21 8.20 -9.29
CA LEU A 250 -3.07 8.93 -9.85
C LEU A 250 -2.96 8.66 -11.35
N PRO A 251 -3.32 9.64 -12.21
CA PRO A 251 -3.17 9.51 -13.65
C PRO A 251 -1.71 9.66 -14.07
N VAL A 252 -1.27 8.82 -14.99
CA VAL A 252 0.06 8.91 -15.64
C VAL A 252 0.00 9.50 -17.05
N GLU A 253 -1.21 9.67 -17.58
CA GLU A 253 -1.47 10.27 -18.88
C GLU A 253 -2.86 10.94 -18.88
N ASP A 254 -3.09 11.81 -19.85
CA ASP A 254 -4.40 12.42 -20.06
C ASP A 254 -5.42 11.39 -20.54
N GLY A 255 -6.69 11.56 -20.17
CA GLY A 255 -7.72 10.60 -20.52
C GLY A 255 -9.04 10.87 -19.81
N GLU A 256 -9.83 9.82 -19.65
CA GLU A 256 -11.10 9.90 -18.94
C GLU A 256 -11.43 8.61 -18.21
N ILE A 257 -11.95 8.75 -17.01
CA ILE A 257 -12.69 7.71 -16.30
C ILE A 257 -14.16 7.92 -16.63
N ARG A 258 -14.85 6.83 -16.95
CA ARG A 258 -16.31 6.82 -17.09
C ARG A 258 -16.97 6.12 -15.92
N GLU A 259 -18.21 6.49 -15.62
CA GLU A 259 -19.04 5.74 -14.69
C GLU A 259 -19.05 4.25 -15.04
N GLY A 260 -18.80 3.40 -14.05
CA GLY A 260 -18.68 1.95 -14.23
C GLY A 260 -17.28 1.46 -14.62
N ASP A 261 -16.31 2.33 -14.90
CA ASP A 261 -14.92 1.92 -15.14
C ASP A 261 -14.27 1.39 -13.85
N LEU A 262 -13.46 0.33 -13.99
CA LEU A 262 -12.66 -0.23 -12.91
C LEU A 262 -11.42 0.66 -12.68
N LEU A 263 -11.26 1.16 -11.45
CA LEU A 263 -10.11 1.97 -11.05
C LEU A 263 -8.99 1.11 -10.47
N GLY A 264 -9.35 0.03 -9.78
CA GLY A 264 -8.44 -0.88 -9.11
C GLY A 264 -9.18 -1.98 -8.37
N VAL A 265 -8.45 -2.78 -7.60
CA VAL A 265 -9.01 -3.80 -6.71
C VAL A 265 -8.36 -3.63 -5.36
N ILE A 266 -9.15 -3.74 -4.29
CA ILE A 266 -8.64 -3.77 -2.92
C ILE A 266 -8.81 -5.18 -2.34
N SER A 267 -7.81 -5.59 -1.55
CA SER A 267 -7.91 -6.75 -0.68
C SER A 267 -8.45 -6.32 0.68
N VAL A 268 -9.55 -6.94 1.11
CA VAL A 268 -10.16 -6.73 2.43
C VAL A 268 -9.77 -7.91 3.31
N TYR A 269 -8.76 -7.72 4.16
CA TYR A 269 -8.24 -8.73 5.08
C TYR A 269 -8.98 -8.71 6.41
N TYR A 270 -9.29 -9.89 6.95
CA TYR A 270 -9.85 -10.03 8.29
C TYR A 270 -8.78 -9.94 9.37
N VAL A 271 -9.08 -9.21 10.44
CA VAL A 271 -8.21 -9.07 11.62
C VAL A 271 -8.98 -9.41 12.89
N GLY A 272 -8.31 -9.99 13.90
CA GLY A 272 -8.90 -10.24 15.22
C GLY A 272 -10.27 -10.95 15.18
N LEU A 273 -10.29 -12.24 14.85
CA LEU A 273 -11.51 -13.01 14.60
C LEU A 273 -12.34 -13.22 15.89
N LYS A 274 -13.44 -12.48 16.04
CA LYS A 274 -14.50 -12.79 17.03
C LYS A 274 -15.83 -13.16 16.38
N ASP A 275 -16.20 -12.49 15.29
CA ASP A 275 -17.32 -12.83 14.41
C ASP A 275 -17.03 -12.33 12.99
N TYR A 276 -17.06 -13.21 12.00
CA TYR A 276 -16.77 -12.89 10.60
C TYR A 276 -17.91 -13.25 9.63
N ARG A 277 -19.01 -13.85 10.11
CA ARG A 277 -20.03 -14.43 9.22
C ARG A 277 -20.81 -13.37 8.45
N HIS A 278 -20.97 -12.20 9.05
CA HIS A 278 -21.57 -11.04 8.39
C HIS A 278 -20.66 -10.43 7.31
N LEU A 279 -19.37 -10.80 7.31
CA LEU A 279 -18.34 -10.25 6.44
C LEU A 279 -18.28 -10.92 5.06
N LEU A 280 -18.73 -12.17 4.95
CA LEU A 280 -18.73 -12.93 3.70
C LEU A 280 -20.05 -12.73 2.93
N ARG A 281 -20.46 -11.47 2.81
CA ARG A 281 -21.59 -11.07 1.97
C ARG A 281 -21.02 -10.42 0.72
N GLY A 282 -21.35 -10.97 -0.43
CA GLY A 282 -20.97 -10.38 -1.70
C GLY A 282 -22.05 -10.64 -2.73
N GLU A 283 -22.20 -9.70 -3.63
CA GLU A 283 -23.02 -9.83 -4.82
C GLU A 283 -22.13 -9.80 -6.06
N ARG A 284 -22.63 -10.37 -7.16
CA ARG A 284 -21.95 -10.27 -8.45
C ARG A 284 -21.83 -8.80 -8.84
N LYS A 285 -20.62 -8.36 -9.17
CA LYS A 285 -20.35 -6.99 -9.59
C LYS A 285 -20.10 -6.91 -11.08
N ARG A 286 -20.61 -5.84 -11.71
CA ARG A 286 -20.35 -5.49 -13.11
C ARG A 286 -19.51 -4.22 -13.17
N PHE A 287 -18.48 -4.24 -14.00
CA PHE A 287 -17.61 -3.09 -14.25
C PHE A 287 -17.01 -3.16 -15.64
N THR A 288 -16.44 -2.04 -16.10
CA THR A 288 -15.71 -1.94 -17.35
C THR A 288 -14.22 -1.92 -17.07
N MET A 289 -13.51 -2.94 -17.53
CA MET A 289 -12.05 -2.90 -17.52
C MET A 289 -11.55 -1.94 -18.58
N VAL A 290 -10.69 -1.00 -18.18
CA VAL A 290 -10.00 -0.05 -19.06
C VAL A 290 -8.53 -0.45 -19.11
N TYR A 291 -8.04 -0.92 -20.25
CA TYR A 291 -6.70 -1.48 -20.36
C TYR A 291 -6.04 -1.14 -21.69
N ARG A 292 -4.71 -1.27 -21.73
CA ARG A 292 -3.94 -1.05 -22.95
C ARG A 292 -3.69 -2.36 -23.68
N ASP A 293 -3.87 -2.34 -24.98
CA ASP A 293 -3.57 -3.46 -25.88
C ASP A 293 -2.99 -2.90 -27.18
N GLY A 294 -1.72 -3.22 -27.46
CA GLY A 294 -1.00 -2.71 -28.63
C GLY A 294 -0.91 -1.17 -28.68
N GLY A 295 -0.79 -0.51 -27.52
CA GLY A 295 -0.74 0.94 -27.41
C GLY A 295 -2.12 1.63 -27.46
N VAL A 296 -3.21 0.90 -27.70
CA VAL A 296 -4.57 1.45 -27.76
C VAL A 296 -5.30 1.16 -26.44
N VAL A 297 -6.00 2.16 -25.91
CA VAL A 297 -6.88 1.97 -24.75
C VAL A 297 -8.16 1.28 -25.21
N ARG A 298 -8.48 0.13 -24.59
CA ARG A 298 -9.69 -0.64 -24.81
C ARG A 298 -10.55 -0.65 -23.55
N ARG A 299 -11.86 -0.77 -23.76
CA ARG A 299 -12.85 -0.95 -22.70
C ARG A 299 -13.57 -2.28 -22.90
N LYS A 300 -13.71 -3.06 -21.84
CA LYS A 300 -14.41 -4.35 -21.87
C LYS A 300 -15.28 -4.51 -20.63
N SER A 301 -16.58 -4.70 -20.82
CA SER A 301 -17.47 -5.05 -19.72
C SER A 301 -17.12 -6.43 -19.17
N MET A 302 -17.11 -6.53 -17.85
CA MET A 302 -16.80 -7.73 -17.09
C MET A 302 -17.84 -7.91 -15.99
N GLU A 303 -18.04 -9.16 -15.59
CA GLU A 303 -18.78 -9.54 -14.39
C GLU A 303 -17.85 -10.36 -13.50
N MET A 304 -17.97 -10.17 -12.20
CA MET A 304 -17.17 -10.87 -11.20
C MET A 304 -18.09 -11.33 -10.07
N ASP A 305 -18.17 -12.65 -9.89
CA ASP A 305 -18.74 -13.22 -8.66
C ASP A 305 -17.82 -12.91 -7.48
N PRO A 306 -18.34 -12.75 -6.25
CA PRO A 306 -17.51 -12.56 -5.08
C PRO A 306 -16.58 -13.77 -4.87
N PHE A 307 -15.31 -13.49 -4.70
CA PHE A 307 -14.31 -14.49 -4.35
C PHE A 307 -13.21 -13.84 -3.53
N GLY A 308 -12.33 -14.68 -2.99
CA GLY A 308 -11.16 -14.17 -2.29
C GLY A 308 -10.04 -15.18 -2.30
N PHE A 309 -9.13 -15.02 -1.37
CA PHE A 309 -7.93 -15.84 -1.33
C PHE A 309 -7.40 -16.02 0.08
N LYS A 310 -6.66 -17.12 0.27
CA LYS A 310 -5.81 -17.38 1.42
C LYS A 310 -4.36 -17.26 1.00
N ARG A 311 -3.61 -16.42 1.69
CA ARG A 311 -2.19 -16.18 1.44
C ARG A 311 -1.34 -17.11 2.27
N LYS A 312 -0.25 -17.65 1.71
CA LYS A 312 0.73 -18.36 2.52
C LYS A 312 1.44 -17.38 3.49
N PRO A 313 1.88 -17.84 4.67
CA PRO A 313 2.68 -17.03 5.57
C PRO A 313 4.13 -16.86 5.10
N VAL A 314 4.55 -17.64 4.09
CA VAL A 314 5.86 -17.53 3.44
C VAL A 314 5.73 -16.69 2.17
N ALA A 315 6.71 -15.83 1.95
CA ALA A 315 6.78 -14.90 0.82
C ALA A 315 8.24 -14.69 0.42
N ARG A 316 8.46 -13.89 -0.64
CA ARG A 316 9.79 -13.44 -1.03
C ARG A 316 9.80 -11.96 -1.39
N TRP A 317 10.97 -11.35 -1.35
CA TRP A 317 11.19 -10.04 -1.96
C TRP A 317 11.75 -10.22 -3.36
N ASP A 318 11.14 -9.51 -4.31
CA ASP A 318 11.71 -9.26 -5.63
C ASP A 318 11.97 -7.76 -5.80
N ILE A 319 12.90 -7.42 -6.69
CA ILE A 319 13.38 -6.05 -6.91
C ILE A 319 12.92 -5.53 -8.25
N LEU A 320 12.65 -4.24 -8.31
CA LEU A 320 12.31 -3.50 -9.52
C LEU A 320 13.52 -2.65 -9.88
N VAL A 321 14.10 -2.89 -11.05
CA VAL A 321 15.32 -2.25 -11.52
C VAL A 321 15.03 -1.59 -12.85
N ALA A 322 15.41 -0.32 -13.01
CA ALA A 322 15.23 0.41 -14.25
C ALA A 322 15.91 -0.31 -15.42
N ASP A 323 15.20 -0.40 -16.55
CA ASP A 323 15.69 -0.93 -17.83
C ASP A 323 15.87 0.18 -18.87
N GLU A 324 15.79 1.43 -18.43
CA GLU A 324 15.97 2.60 -19.26
C GLU A 324 16.61 3.75 -18.49
N GLU A 325 17.08 4.74 -19.24
CA GLU A 325 17.49 6.03 -18.73
C GLU A 325 16.37 7.05 -18.96
N MET A 326 15.87 7.68 -17.89
CA MET A 326 14.73 8.59 -17.96
C MET A 326 14.95 9.85 -17.13
N LYS A 327 14.67 11.02 -17.71
CA LYS A 327 14.53 12.27 -16.95
C LYS A 327 13.16 12.33 -16.31
N VAL A 328 13.13 12.65 -15.02
CA VAL A 328 11.90 12.76 -14.24
C VAL A 328 11.67 14.18 -13.76
N LYS A 329 10.40 14.56 -13.58
CA LYS A 329 9.98 15.88 -13.12
C LYS A 329 9.14 15.74 -11.85
N ALA A 330 9.45 16.53 -10.83
CA ALA A 330 8.73 16.56 -9.57
C ALA A 330 7.21 16.66 -9.78
N GLY A 331 6.45 15.85 -9.04
CA GLY A 331 4.98 15.80 -9.06
C GLY A 331 4.37 15.23 -10.34
N LYS A 332 5.15 14.93 -11.37
CA LYS A 332 4.64 14.34 -12.61
C LYS A 332 4.82 12.83 -12.61
N ALA A 333 3.77 12.11 -12.24
CA ALA A 333 3.73 10.65 -12.34
C ALA A 333 4.06 10.20 -13.78
N CYS A 334 4.88 9.16 -13.90
CA CYS A 334 5.32 8.63 -15.19
C CYS A 334 5.44 7.11 -15.15
N ARG A 335 5.57 6.50 -16.33
CA ARG A 335 5.94 5.10 -16.46
C ARG A 335 7.44 4.98 -16.61
N VAL A 336 8.03 4.04 -15.89
CA VAL A 336 9.44 3.70 -15.98
C VAL A 336 9.55 2.22 -16.32
N SER A 337 10.23 1.91 -17.41
CA SER A 337 10.54 0.54 -17.84
C SER A 337 11.46 -0.11 -16.81
N VAL A 338 11.12 -1.33 -16.44
CA VAL A 338 11.90 -2.13 -15.50
C VAL A 338 12.27 -3.48 -16.09
N LYS A 339 13.37 -4.04 -15.62
CA LYS A 339 13.82 -5.38 -16.01
C LYS A 339 12.69 -6.35 -15.72
N LYS A 340 12.31 -7.12 -16.74
CA LYS A 340 11.12 -7.97 -16.70
C LYS A 340 11.11 -8.85 -15.45
N LEU A 341 10.11 -8.64 -14.61
CA LEU A 341 9.91 -9.42 -13.40
C LEU A 341 8.78 -10.42 -13.62
N LYS A 342 9.10 -11.71 -13.58
CA LYS A 342 8.13 -12.79 -13.67
C LYS A 342 7.45 -13.03 -12.34
N ILE A 343 6.14 -12.83 -12.31
CA ILE A 343 5.29 -13.15 -11.17
C ILE A 343 4.62 -14.51 -11.43
N PRO A 344 4.84 -15.52 -10.57
CA PRO A 344 4.27 -16.84 -10.76
C PRO A 344 2.73 -16.84 -10.79
N ARG A 345 2.17 -17.93 -11.31
CA ARG A 345 0.75 -18.24 -11.16
C ARG A 345 0.37 -18.28 -9.69
N ASN A 346 -0.85 -17.85 -9.37
CA ASN A 346 -1.36 -17.84 -8.01
C ASN A 346 -0.48 -17.02 -7.06
N SER A 347 0.02 -15.87 -7.55
CA SER A 347 0.80 -14.93 -6.74
C SER A 347 0.26 -13.51 -6.84
N LEU A 348 0.41 -12.77 -5.75
CA LEU A 348 0.15 -11.34 -5.65
C LEU A 348 1.42 -10.61 -5.24
N ILE A 349 1.49 -9.33 -5.63
CA ILE A 349 2.55 -8.45 -5.17
C ILE A 349 1.99 -7.25 -4.44
N TYR A 350 2.76 -6.77 -3.47
CA TYR A 350 2.54 -5.50 -2.80
C TYR A 350 3.85 -4.74 -2.70
N PRO A 351 3.84 -3.41 -2.83
CA PRO A 351 5.02 -2.61 -2.54
C PRO A 351 5.60 -2.90 -1.16
N MET A 352 6.93 -2.85 -1.04
CA MET A 352 7.58 -2.63 0.24
C MET A 352 7.64 -1.11 0.44
N TYR A 353 6.86 -0.62 1.40
CA TYR A 353 6.68 0.80 1.65
C TYR A 353 7.79 1.32 2.54
N ILE A 354 9.01 1.32 2.01
CA ILE A 354 10.10 2.15 2.49
C ILE A 354 10.80 2.68 1.25
N MET A 355 10.98 4.00 1.16
CA MET A 355 11.55 4.63 -0.03
C MET A 355 12.97 4.11 -0.32
N ARG A 356 13.21 3.68 -1.56
CA ARG A 356 14.51 3.12 -2.01
C ARG A 356 15.12 3.80 -3.23
N ASN A 357 14.41 4.75 -3.82
CA ASN A 357 14.93 5.59 -4.89
C ASN A 357 14.92 7.04 -4.41
N PRO A 358 16.01 7.82 -4.56
CA PRO A 358 16.07 9.16 -3.99
C PRO A 358 15.19 10.18 -4.73
N TYR A 359 14.91 9.94 -6.02
CA TYR A 359 14.16 10.89 -6.84
C TYR A 359 12.64 10.75 -6.70
N GLY A 360 12.16 9.62 -6.17
CA GLY A 360 10.74 9.29 -6.26
C GLY A 360 10.35 8.00 -5.55
N VAL A 361 9.05 7.71 -5.58
CA VAL A 361 8.49 6.44 -5.11
C VAL A 361 7.88 5.67 -6.28
N PHE A 362 8.00 4.34 -6.27
CA PHE A 362 7.16 3.51 -7.13
C PHE A 362 5.79 3.33 -6.48
N VAL A 363 4.74 3.72 -7.19
CA VAL A 363 3.36 3.67 -6.70
C VAL A 363 2.75 2.30 -6.99
N ASP A 364 3.03 1.75 -8.16
CA ASP A 364 2.35 0.55 -8.65
C ASP A 364 3.16 -0.16 -9.75
N THR A 365 2.81 -1.41 -10.07
CA THR A 365 3.42 -2.15 -11.17
C THR A 365 2.49 -2.26 -12.38
N VAL A 366 3.07 -2.30 -13.57
CA VAL A 366 2.32 -2.42 -14.83
C VAL A 366 2.67 -3.74 -15.50
N LEU A 367 1.64 -4.50 -15.87
CA LEU A 367 1.78 -5.79 -16.55
C LEU A 367 1.88 -5.60 -18.07
N GLU A 368 2.72 -6.41 -18.73
CA GLU A 368 2.80 -6.45 -20.21
C GLU A 368 1.46 -6.76 -20.87
N ARG A 369 0.63 -7.56 -20.18
CA ARG A 369 -0.73 -7.89 -20.58
C ARG A 369 -1.60 -8.07 -19.35
N LEU A 370 -2.90 -7.84 -19.52
CA LEU A 370 -3.87 -8.29 -18.54
C LEU A 370 -3.75 -9.80 -18.33
N ALA A 371 -3.76 -10.20 -17.06
CA ALA A 371 -3.66 -11.58 -16.65
C ALA A 371 -4.47 -11.80 -15.38
N ARG A 372 -5.16 -12.94 -15.30
CA ARG A 372 -5.80 -13.35 -14.04
C ARG A 372 -4.76 -13.79 -13.02
N VAL A 373 -5.15 -13.88 -11.76
CA VAL A 373 -4.25 -14.30 -10.68
C VAL A 373 -3.68 -15.71 -10.91
N GLU A 374 -4.45 -16.61 -11.50
CA GLU A 374 -4.11 -17.99 -11.83
C GLU A 374 -3.12 -18.12 -13.00
N GLU A 375 -2.83 -17.02 -13.69
CA GLU A 375 -1.88 -16.95 -14.80
C GLU A 375 -0.51 -16.40 -14.35
N GLU A 376 0.54 -16.77 -15.09
CA GLU A 376 1.85 -16.12 -14.95
C GLU A 376 1.75 -14.70 -15.49
N LYS A 377 2.39 -13.75 -14.81
CA LYS A 377 2.39 -12.33 -15.16
C LYS A 377 3.81 -11.84 -15.34
N ILE A 378 3.96 -10.82 -16.17
CA ILE A 378 5.24 -10.17 -16.39
C ILE A 378 5.03 -8.69 -16.10
N VAL A 379 5.74 -8.19 -15.09
CA VAL A 379 5.87 -6.76 -14.83
C VAL A 379 7.00 -6.24 -15.72
N SER A 380 6.72 -5.21 -16.50
CA SER A 380 7.67 -4.58 -17.43
C SER A 380 7.84 -3.09 -17.22
N GLU A 381 6.89 -2.44 -16.54
CA GLU A 381 6.97 -1.04 -16.19
C GLU A 381 6.46 -0.85 -14.76
N VAL A 382 6.75 0.30 -14.17
CA VAL A 382 6.13 0.76 -12.93
C VAL A 382 5.51 2.13 -13.14
N VAL A 383 4.50 2.46 -12.32
CA VAL A 383 4.11 3.85 -12.11
C VAL A 383 5.04 4.44 -11.07
N PHE A 384 5.77 5.48 -11.44
CA PHE A 384 6.72 6.18 -10.59
C PHE A 384 6.26 7.61 -10.35
N LEU A 385 6.31 8.08 -9.12
CA LEU A 385 6.00 9.46 -8.74
C LEU A 385 7.27 10.16 -8.24
N PRO A 386 7.86 11.07 -9.04
CA PRO A 386 9.03 11.83 -8.65
C PRO A 386 8.69 12.88 -7.60
N LEU A 387 9.55 13.03 -6.59
CA LEU A 387 9.51 14.10 -5.60
C LEU A 387 10.34 15.31 -6.05
N ILE A 388 11.39 15.07 -6.83
CA ILE A 388 12.31 16.09 -7.33
C ILE A 388 12.60 15.88 -8.80
N ASP A 389 13.00 16.95 -9.47
CA ASP A 389 13.56 16.85 -10.82
C ASP A 389 14.86 16.07 -10.78
N GLY A 390 15.05 15.18 -11.75
CA GLY A 390 16.20 14.29 -11.71
C GLY A 390 16.27 13.34 -12.88
N LYS A 391 17.05 12.28 -12.69
CA LYS A 391 17.30 11.28 -13.73
C LYS A 391 17.40 9.91 -13.09
N ILE A 392 16.57 8.99 -13.56
CA ILE A 392 16.67 7.56 -13.29
C ILE A 392 17.64 6.99 -14.34
N GLY A 393 18.71 6.34 -13.89
CA GLY A 393 19.64 5.62 -14.73
C GLY A 393 19.22 4.17 -14.95
N GLU A 394 19.62 3.60 -16.08
CA GLU A 394 19.47 2.17 -16.32
C GLU A 394 20.24 1.38 -15.25
N GLY A 395 19.60 0.38 -14.65
CA GLY A 395 20.17 -0.41 -13.55
C GLY A 395 19.92 0.16 -12.15
N ASP A 396 19.31 1.34 -12.02
CA ASP A 396 18.96 1.90 -10.72
C ASP A 396 17.85 1.10 -10.04
N LEU A 397 17.94 0.98 -8.72
CA LEU A 397 16.86 0.41 -7.91
C LEU A 397 15.66 1.38 -7.91
N ILE A 398 14.53 0.88 -8.36
CA ILE A 398 13.26 1.61 -8.35
C ILE A 398 12.47 1.30 -7.07
N GLY A 399 12.47 0.04 -6.66
CA GLY A 399 11.70 -0.41 -5.52
C GLY A 399 11.82 -1.90 -5.24
N ILE A 400 11.14 -2.35 -4.19
CA ILE A 400 11.09 -3.74 -3.76
C ILE A 400 9.62 -4.14 -3.62
N VAL A 401 9.26 -5.33 -4.08
CA VAL A 401 7.92 -5.88 -3.94
C VAL A 401 7.94 -7.16 -3.12
N ASN A 402 6.91 -7.31 -2.30
CA ASN A 402 6.60 -8.54 -1.59
C ASN A 402 5.80 -9.45 -2.51
N VAL A 403 6.31 -10.63 -2.85
CA VAL A 403 5.62 -11.62 -3.67
C VAL A 403 5.07 -12.73 -2.78
N TYR A 404 3.76 -12.91 -2.83
CA TYR A 404 3.02 -13.84 -2.00
C TYR A 404 2.32 -14.90 -2.83
N ASP A 405 2.46 -16.15 -2.43
CA ASP A 405 1.61 -17.23 -2.92
C ASP A 405 0.20 -17.12 -2.32
N VAL A 406 -0.80 -17.32 -3.16
CA VAL A 406 -2.22 -17.28 -2.77
C VAL A 406 -2.97 -18.50 -3.27
N GLU A 407 -3.98 -18.90 -2.54
CA GLU A 407 -4.97 -19.89 -2.94
C GLU A 407 -6.29 -19.15 -3.12
N VAL A 408 -6.76 -19.06 -4.36
CA VAL A 408 -7.97 -18.32 -4.74
C VAL A 408 -9.16 -19.26 -4.67
N SER A 409 -10.25 -18.83 -4.03
CA SER A 409 -11.44 -19.66 -3.91
C SER A 409 -12.72 -18.85 -3.70
N THR A 410 -13.84 -19.57 -3.72
CA THR A 410 -15.20 -19.07 -3.50
C THR A 410 -15.41 -18.58 -2.06
N LEU A 411 -16.47 -17.80 -1.83
CA LEU A 411 -16.87 -17.38 -0.48
C LEU A 411 -17.09 -18.56 0.49
N GLU A 412 -17.56 -19.70 -0.01
CA GLU A 412 -17.79 -20.90 0.81
C GLU A 412 -16.49 -21.48 1.35
N SER A 413 -15.46 -21.59 0.52
CA SER A 413 -14.14 -22.04 0.97
C SER A 413 -13.49 -21.03 1.92
N LEU A 414 -13.66 -19.72 1.67
CA LEU A 414 -13.18 -18.68 2.57
C LEU A 414 -13.81 -18.80 3.95
N ARG A 415 -15.11 -19.10 4.00
CA ARG A 415 -15.82 -19.37 5.25
C ARG A 415 -15.21 -20.56 5.98
N SER A 416 -14.98 -21.67 5.29
CA SER A 416 -14.33 -22.85 5.86
C SER A 416 -12.96 -22.51 6.47
N TRP A 417 -12.12 -21.77 5.75
CA TRP A 417 -10.79 -21.38 6.25
C TRP A 417 -10.86 -20.49 7.48
N LEU A 418 -11.84 -19.59 7.55
CA LEU A 418 -12.03 -18.72 8.71
C LEU A 418 -12.63 -19.46 9.91
N ASP A 419 -13.55 -20.40 9.70
CA ASP A 419 -14.08 -21.28 10.76
C ASP A 419 -12.94 -22.10 11.38
N GLU A 420 -12.07 -22.72 10.56
CA GLU A 420 -10.88 -23.45 11.01
C GLU A 420 -9.94 -22.57 11.85
N LEU A 421 -9.71 -21.32 11.43
CA LEU A 421 -8.84 -20.38 12.14
C LEU A 421 -9.43 -19.97 13.51
N ILE A 422 -10.75 -19.75 13.59
CA ILE A 422 -11.41 -19.46 14.86
C ILE A 422 -11.32 -20.64 15.81
N GLU A 423 -11.55 -21.86 15.31
CA GLU A 423 -11.44 -23.06 16.13
C GLU A 423 -10.02 -23.23 16.67
N ALA A 424 -9.01 -23.03 15.83
CA ALA A 424 -7.61 -23.04 16.26
C ALA A 424 -7.31 -21.96 17.33
N GLN A 425 -7.81 -20.73 17.15
CA GLN A 425 -7.65 -19.66 18.15
C GLN A 425 -8.37 -19.93 19.47
N ARG A 426 -9.50 -20.65 19.45
CA ARG A 426 -10.18 -21.06 20.70
C ARG A 426 -9.39 -22.10 21.47
N LEU A 427 -8.72 -23.01 20.75
CA LEU A 427 -7.88 -24.05 21.35
C LEU A 427 -6.52 -23.49 21.82
N TYR A 428 -6.02 -22.46 21.15
CA TYR A 428 -4.73 -21.82 21.42
C TYR A 428 -4.88 -20.28 21.38
N PRO A 429 -5.39 -19.65 22.45
CA PRO A 429 -5.58 -18.21 22.47
C PRO A 429 -4.24 -17.48 22.37
N TYR A 430 -4.16 -16.50 21.48
CA TYR A 430 -3.08 -15.50 21.50
C TYR A 430 -3.29 -14.62 22.74
N GLU A 431 -2.31 -14.55 23.64
CA GLU A 431 -2.37 -13.75 24.89
C GLU A 431 -2.42 -12.23 24.62
#